data_AF-A0A7S2VM92-F1
#
_entry.id   AF-A0A7S2VM92-F1
#
_cell.length_a   1.000
_cell.length_b   1.000
_cell.length_c   1.000
_cell.angle_alpha   90.00
_cell.angle_beta   90.00
_cell.angle_gamma   90.00
#
_symmetry.space_group_name_H-M   'P 1'
#
loop_
_entity.id
_entity.type
_entity.pdbx_description
1 polymer ?
#
loop_
_entity_poly.entity_id
_entity_poly.type
_entity_poly.pdbx_seq_one_letter_code
_entity_poly.pdbx_strand_id
1 'polypeptide(L)'
;MPERHTPYEPGPEPEYTDEHEYPDPTLAHQSARVAAGALIGGIIASQAELCPATWFIWSFLAVHLAGVVFLTDYAGETGLVALCATFGLHSGVALSELALWTLGRDGEDSVGPWSLVVIFASVLYLHSFWTECMTLPPDYITSISLFFPMFPAFNAALALSCVELFLEWRYFPENKVWGIAVFIGGGLMACGEGLIASA
;
A
#
# COMPACT_ATOMS: atom_id res chain seq x y z
N MET A 1 -28.91 -31.55 21.72
CA MET A 1 -27.59 -31.79 22.33
C MET A 1 -26.60 -30.88 21.63
N PRO A 2 -25.79 -30.06 22.33
CA PRO A 2 -24.78 -29.26 21.67
C PRO A 2 -23.63 -30.17 21.23
N GLU A 3 -23.23 -30.07 19.96
CA GLU A 3 -22.08 -30.78 19.42
C GLU A 3 -20.80 -30.30 20.12
N ARG A 4 -20.01 -31.24 20.63
CA ARG A 4 -18.67 -30.93 21.15
C ARG A 4 -17.81 -30.50 19.97
N HIS A 5 -17.32 -29.26 20.01
CA HIS A 5 -16.18 -28.86 19.19
C HIS A 5 -15.00 -29.79 19.50
N THR A 6 -14.64 -30.63 18.54
CA THR A 6 -13.35 -31.33 18.56
C THR A 6 -12.24 -30.30 18.43
N PRO A 7 -11.15 -30.41 19.21
CA PRO A 7 -9.97 -29.58 19.01
C PRO A 7 -9.49 -29.70 17.57
N TYR A 8 -9.14 -28.58 16.94
CA TYR A 8 -8.43 -28.59 15.67
C TYR A 8 -7.08 -29.28 15.89
N GLU A 9 -6.90 -30.47 15.33
CA GLU A 9 -5.57 -31.06 15.19
C GLU A 9 -4.93 -30.42 13.95
N PRO A 10 -3.76 -29.75 14.08
CA PRO A 10 -3.04 -29.27 12.94
C PRO A 10 -2.77 -30.44 12.01
N GLY A 11 -3.13 -30.29 10.73
CA GLY A 11 -2.72 -31.26 9.71
C GLY A 11 -1.19 -31.40 9.68
N PRO A 12 -0.65 -32.50 9.13
CA PRO A 12 0.78 -32.60 8.89
C PRO A 12 1.26 -31.38 8.08
N GLU A 13 2.45 -30.88 8.42
CA GLU A 13 3.08 -29.81 7.64
C GLU A 13 3.14 -30.25 6.16
N PRO A 14 2.85 -29.35 5.21
CA PRO A 14 2.94 -29.68 3.80
C PRO A 14 4.35 -30.16 3.46
N GLU A 15 4.48 -31.41 3.01
CA GLU A 15 5.71 -31.94 2.44
C GLU A 15 5.83 -31.44 1.00
N TYR A 16 6.72 -30.47 0.80
CA TYR A 16 7.06 -29.96 -0.52
C TYR A 16 8.02 -30.91 -1.24
N THR A 17 7.80 -31.12 -2.53
CA THR A 17 8.57 -32.05 -3.37
C THR A 17 9.69 -31.40 -4.18
N ASP A 18 9.73 -30.06 -4.21
CA ASP A 18 10.71 -29.25 -4.94
C ASP A 18 11.17 -28.06 -4.07
N GLU A 19 12.45 -27.66 -4.17
CA GLU A 19 12.99 -26.45 -3.52
C GLU A 19 12.26 -25.18 -4.00
N HIS A 20 11.71 -25.18 -5.22
CA HIS A 20 10.91 -24.09 -5.77
C HIS A 20 9.50 -23.97 -5.15
N GLU A 21 9.06 -24.97 -4.38
CA GLU A 21 7.79 -24.95 -3.64
C GLU A 21 7.94 -24.32 -2.24
N TYR A 22 9.17 -24.02 -1.79
CA TYR A 22 9.38 -23.33 -0.53
C TYR A 22 9.24 -21.82 -0.71
N PRO A 23 8.67 -21.09 0.27
CA PRO A 23 8.74 -19.64 0.31
C PRO A 23 10.18 -19.15 0.24
N ASP A 24 10.40 -17.97 -0.34
CA ASP A 24 11.70 -17.31 -0.37
C ASP A 24 11.70 -16.04 0.51
N PRO A 25 12.05 -16.18 1.81
CA PRO A 25 12.17 -15.05 2.73
C PRO A 25 13.21 -14.01 2.28
N THR A 26 14.19 -14.38 1.45
CA THR A 26 15.24 -13.44 1.05
C THR A 26 14.69 -12.33 0.16
N LEU A 27 13.70 -12.63 -0.68
CA LEU A 27 12.97 -11.67 -1.49
C LEU A 27 12.22 -10.65 -0.63
N ALA A 28 11.62 -11.09 0.47
CA ALA A 28 10.96 -10.21 1.43
C ALA A 28 11.96 -9.16 1.96
N HIS A 29 13.12 -9.62 2.43
CA HIS A 29 14.16 -8.75 2.99
C HIS A 29 14.74 -7.78 1.95
N GLN A 30 15.00 -8.24 0.73
CA GLN A 30 15.48 -7.38 -0.35
C GLN A 30 14.47 -6.29 -0.68
N SER A 31 13.20 -6.68 -0.81
CA SER A 31 12.10 -5.76 -1.13
C SER A 31 11.85 -4.74 -0.02
N ALA A 32 11.96 -5.14 1.25
CA ALA A 32 11.89 -4.21 2.38
C ALA A 32 13.04 -3.20 2.37
N ARG A 33 14.27 -3.62 2.03
CA ARG A 33 15.41 -2.69 1.90
C ARG A 33 15.19 -1.69 0.77
N VAL A 34 14.66 -2.14 -0.37
CA VAL A 34 14.34 -1.27 -1.50
C VAL A 34 13.22 -0.29 -1.13
N ALA A 35 12.14 -0.76 -0.51
CA ALA A 35 11.05 0.09 -0.05
C ALA A 35 11.53 1.13 0.97
N ALA A 36 12.36 0.74 1.95
CA ALA A 36 12.93 1.65 2.94
C ALA A 36 13.86 2.70 2.30
N GLY A 37 14.73 2.29 1.37
CA GLY A 37 15.59 3.20 0.64
C GLY A 37 14.79 4.19 -0.22
N ALA A 38 13.76 3.71 -0.89
CA ALA A 38 12.87 4.54 -1.69
C ALA A 38 12.04 5.50 -0.83
N LEU A 39 11.60 5.07 0.37
CA LEU A 39 10.92 5.93 1.34
C LEU A 39 11.80 7.12 1.74
N ILE A 40 13.06 6.88 2.09
CA ILE A 40 14.02 7.96 2.37
C ILE A 40 14.17 8.86 1.13
N GLY A 41 14.29 8.27 -0.06
CA GLY A 41 14.33 9.00 -1.33
C GLY A 41 13.10 9.89 -1.55
N GLY A 42 11.91 9.41 -1.18
CA GLY A 42 10.65 10.16 -1.31
C GLY A 42 10.59 11.35 -0.37
N ILE A 43 11.04 11.19 0.88
CA ILE A 43 11.18 12.29 1.83
C ILE A 43 12.12 13.36 1.26
N ILE A 44 13.30 12.94 0.78
CA ILE A 44 14.28 13.87 0.19
C ILE A 44 13.69 14.59 -1.02
N ALA A 45 13.00 13.85 -1.90
CA ALA A 45 12.40 14.42 -3.12
C ALA A 45 11.33 15.46 -2.80
N SER A 46 10.48 15.22 -1.79
CA SER A 46 9.50 16.21 -1.29
C SER A 46 10.19 17.44 -0.71
N GLN A 47 11.18 17.25 0.18
CA GLN A 47 11.89 18.38 0.81
C GLN A 47 12.77 19.20 -0.15
N ALA A 48 13.20 18.59 -1.25
CA ALA A 48 13.94 19.27 -2.32
C ALA A 48 13.03 19.84 -3.42
N GLU A 49 11.69 19.79 -3.23
CA GLU A 49 10.70 20.32 -4.17
C GLU A 49 10.87 19.79 -5.61
N LEU A 50 11.35 18.55 -5.76
CA LEU A 50 11.64 17.97 -7.08
C LEU A 50 10.38 17.72 -7.91
N CYS A 51 9.26 17.51 -7.23
CA CYS A 51 7.96 17.27 -7.83
C CYS A 51 6.89 18.11 -7.10
N PRO A 52 5.94 18.74 -7.83
CA PRO A 52 4.77 19.33 -7.22
C PRO A 52 3.97 18.28 -6.44
N ALA A 53 3.33 18.64 -5.32
CA ALA A 53 2.56 17.68 -4.53
C ALA A 53 1.36 17.08 -5.32
N THR A 54 0.84 17.78 -6.33
CA THR A 54 -0.18 17.22 -7.25
C THR A 54 0.37 16.12 -8.17
N TRP A 55 1.66 16.16 -8.53
CA TRP A 55 2.30 15.09 -9.31
C TRP A 55 2.19 13.77 -8.57
N PHE A 56 2.42 13.80 -7.26
CA PHE A 56 2.39 12.63 -6.38
C PHE A 56 1.04 11.91 -6.37
N ILE A 57 -0.07 12.65 -6.46
CA ILE A 57 -1.42 12.07 -6.56
C ILE A 57 -1.61 11.37 -7.91
N TRP A 58 -1.26 12.06 -9.00
CA TRP A 58 -1.45 11.52 -10.34
C TRP A 58 -0.53 10.36 -10.66
N SER A 59 0.73 10.39 -10.17
CA SER A 59 1.66 9.27 -10.29
C SER A 59 1.17 8.07 -9.49
N PHE A 60 0.62 8.28 -8.29
CA PHE A 60 0.06 7.20 -7.48
C PHE A 60 -1.15 6.55 -8.18
N LEU A 61 -2.09 7.35 -8.68
CA LEU A 61 -3.24 6.85 -9.44
C LEU A 61 -2.81 6.14 -10.74
N ALA A 62 -1.82 6.68 -11.45
CA ALA A 62 -1.29 6.08 -12.67
C ALA A 62 -0.65 4.72 -12.39
N VAL A 63 0.04 4.55 -11.26
CA VAL A 63 0.60 3.25 -10.83
C VAL A 63 -0.51 2.23 -10.56
N HIS A 64 -1.63 2.64 -9.95
CA HIS A 64 -2.77 1.76 -9.72
C HIS A 64 -3.49 1.40 -11.02
N LEU A 65 -3.67 2.37 -11.93
CA LEU A 65 -4.26 2.12 -13.26
C LEU A 65 -3.36 1.24 -14.13
N ALA A 66 -2.04 1.47 -14.10
CA ALA A 66 -1.08 0.59 -14.76
C ALA A 66 -1.10 -0.80 -14.12
N GLY A 67 -1.26 -0.89 -12.80
CA GLY A 67 -1.48 -2.13 -12.07
C GLY A 67 -2.70 -2.90 -12.58
N VAL A 68 -3.82 -2.20 -12.77
CA VAL A 68 -5.07 -2.77 -13.33
C VAL A 68 -4.88 -3.30 -14.76
N VAL A 69 -4.09 -2.61 -15.58
CA VAL A 69 -3.96 -2.90 -17.02
C VAL A 69 -2.84 -3.91 -17.32
N PHE A 70 -1.72 -3.85 -16.58
CA PHE A 70 -0.47 -4.53 -16.95
C PHE A 70 -0.06 -5.69 -16.02
N LEU A 71 -0.65 -5.85 -14.82
CA LEU A 71 -0.25 -6.91 -13.87
C LEU A 71 -0.97 -8.25 -14.07
N THR A 72 -1.64 -8.45 -15.21
CA THR A 72 -2.22 -9.76 -15.55
C THR A 72 -1.17 -10.78 -16.01
N ASP A 73 0.09 -10.39 -16.29
CA ASP A 73 0.99 -11.34 -16.99
C ASP A 73 2.52 -11.25 -16.75
N TYR A 74 3.06 -10.49 -15.78
CA TYR A 74 4.52 -10.49 -15.58
C TYR A 74 4.94 -10.29 -14.12
N ALA A 75 5.26 -11.38 -13.41
CA ALA A 75 6.01 -11.32 -12.16
C ALA A 75 7.41 -11.90 -12.37
N GLY A 76 8.25 -11.19 -13.12
CA GLY A 76 9.70 -11.31 -12.93
C GLY A 76 10.09 -10.55 -11.65
N GLU A 77 11.10 -11.05 -10.93
CA GLU A 77 11.63 -10.45 -9.69
C GLU A 77 11.82 -8.92 -9.78
N THR A 78 12.26 -8.42 -10.93
CA THR A 78 12.48 -6.98 -11.17
C THR A 78 11.20 -6.14 -11.11
N GLY A 79 10.06 -6.67 -11.55
CA GLY A 79 8.78 -5.97 -11.52
C GLY A 79 8.25 -5.77 -10.10
N LEU A 80 8.37 -6.81 -9.27
CA LEU A 80 7.98 -6.78 -7.85
C LEU A 80 8.84 -5.79 -7.07
N VAL A 81 10.16 -5.81 -7.28
CA VAL A 81 11.09 -4.85 -6.68
C VAL A 81 10.80 -3.41 -7.11
N ALA A 82 10.44 -3.19 -8.38
CA ALA A 82 10.07 -1.87 -8.87
C ALA A 82 8.79 -1.34 -8.22
N LEU A 83 7.81 -2.20 -7.95
CA LEU A 83 6.60 -1.83 -7.20
C LEU A 83 6.95 -1.47 -5.75
N CYS A 84 7.79 -2.26 -5.06
CA CYS A 84 8.25 -1.92 -3.71
C CYS A 84 8.98 -0.57 -3.67
N ALA A 85 9.82 -0.27 -4.66
CA ALA A 85 10.46 1.04 -4.80
C ALA A 85 9.41 2.15 -5.01
N THR A 86 8.41 1.91 -5.86
CA THR A 86 7.37 2.88 -6.18
C THR A 86 6.50 3.21 -4.97
N PHE A 87 5.99 2.21 -4.27
CA PHE A 87 5.19 2.40 -3.06
C PHE A 87 6.01 2.97 -1.90
N GLY A 88 7.28 2.57 -1.78
CA GLY A 88 8.23 3.17 -0.84
C GLY A 88 8.41 4.67 -1.10
N LEU A 89 8.68 5.06 -2.35
CA LEU A 89 8.84 6.46 -2.75
C LEU A 89 7.59 7.30 -2.45
N HIS A 90 6.41 6.81 -2.85
CA HIS A 90 5.15 7.49 -2.56
C HIS A 90 4.89 7.60 -1.06
N SER A 91 5.15 6.54 -0.27
CA SER A 91 5.05 6.61 1.19
C SER A 91 5.95 7.69 1.78
N GLY A 92 7.18 7.82 1.28
CA GLY A 92 8.12 8.84 1.72
C GLY A 92 7.63 10.26 1.45
N VAL A 93 7.17 10.52 0.22
CA VAL A 93 6.57 11.82 -0.15
C VAL A 93 5.35 12.09 0.72
N ALA A 94 4.45 11.12 0.87
CA ALA A 94 3.24 11.23 1.68
C ALA A 94 3.55 11.54 3.15
N LEU A 95 4.53 10.86 3.75
CA LEU A 95 4.95 11.13 5.13
C LEU A 95 5.46 12.56 5.31
N SER A 96 6.24 13.04 4.35
CA SER A 96 6.73 14.41 4.32
C SER A 96 5.57 15.42 4.21
N GLU A 97 4.66 15.22 3.26
CA GLU A 97 3.48 16.07 3.06
C GLU A 97 2.54 16.06 4.27
N LEU A 98 2.31 14.90 4.89
CA LEU A 98 1.52 14.78 6.13
C LEU A 98 2.14 15.59 7.27
N ALA A 99 3.47 15.54 7.42
CA ALA A 99 4.18 16.31 8.43
C ALA A 99 4.07 17.82 8.15
N LEU A 100 4.22 18.26 6.90
CA LEU A 100 4.07 19.66 6.52
C LEU A 100 2.65 20.17 6.79
N TRP A 101 1.63 19.40 6.40
CA TRP A 101 0.22 19.74 6.62
C TRP A 101 -0.12 19.83 8.12
N THR A 102 0.30 18.86 8.92
CA THR A 102 0.04 18.88 10.38
C THR A 102 0.74 20.02 11.11
N LEU A 103 1.88 20.49 10.58
CA LEU A 103 2.61 21.63 11.11
C LEU A 103 2.12 22.98 10.57
N GLY A 104 1.15 22.99 9.64
CA GLY A 104 0.68 24.21 8.95
C GLY A 104 1.78 24.89 8.15
N ARG A 105 2.71 24.10 7.60
CA ARG A 105 3.86 24.55 6.79
C ARG A 105 3.74 24.08 5.34
N ASP A 106 2.56 23.67 4.95
CA ASP A 106 2.24 23.24 3.60
C ASP A 106 2.04 24.45 2.68
N GLY A 107 2.49 24.32 1.43
CA GLY A 107 2.33 25.36 0.41
C GLY A 107 0.93 25.36 -0.21
N GLU A 108 0.69 26.27 -1.17
CA GLU A 108 -0.58 26.35 -1.90
C GLU A 108 -0.95 25.06 -2.65
N ASP A 109 0.03 24.21 -2.94
CA ASP A 109 -0.13 22.93 -3.62
C ASP A 109 -0.33 21.73 -2.67
N SER A 110 -0.53 21.97 -1.38
CA SER A 110 -0.74 20.94 -0.35
C SER A 110 -1.77 19.89 -0.75
N VAL A 111 -1.43 18.63 -0.51
CA VAL A 111 -2.34 17.49 -0.68
C VAL A 111 -3.04 17.09 0.63
N GLY A 112 -2.64 17.68 1.76
CA GLY A 112 -3.30 17.52 3.05
C GLY A 112 -3.66 16.07 3.42
N PRO A 113 -4.96 15.73 3.58
CA PRO A 113 -5.40 14.42 4.05
C PRO A 113 -5.09 13.27 3.07
N TRP A 114 -4.79 13.55 1.80
CA TRP A 114 -4.42 12.54 0.81
C TRP A 114 -3.16 11.76 1.19
N SER A 115 -2.26 12.41 1.93
CA SER A 115 -1.04 11.78 2.42
C SER A 115 -1.35 10.55 3.28
N LEU A 116 -2.41 10.58 4.09
CA LEU A 116 -2.83 9.43 4.89
C LEU A 116 -3.32 8.26 4.04
N VAL A 117 -4.06 8.55 2.96
CA VAL A 117 -4.56 7.53 2.04
C VAL A 117 -3.39 6.82 1.35
N VAL A 118 -2.40 7.58 0.87
CA VAL A 118 -1.25 7.01 0.18
C VAL A 118 -0.35 6.22 1.12
N ILE A 119 -0.09 6.72 2.34
CA ILE A 119 0.64 5.97 3.37
C ILE A 119 -0.07 4.64 3.62
N PHE A 120 -1.37 4.68 3.86
CA PHE A 120 -2.13 3.48 4.19
C PHE A 120 -2.12 2.46 3.04
N ALA A 121 -2.47 2.88 1.83
CA ALA A 121 -2.49 2.00 0.67
C ALA A 121 -1.10 1.42 0.35
N SER A 122 -0.02 2.18 0.61
CA SER A 122 1.34 1.68 0.44
C SER A 122 1.76 0.71 1.55
N VAL A 123 1.38 0.95 2.81
CA VAL A 123 1.61 0.00 3.92
C VAL A 123 0.87 -1.30 3.66
N LEU A 124 -0.39 -1.21 3.22
CA LEU A 124 -1.18 -2.36 2.81
C LEU A 124 -0.49 -3.18 1.73
N TYR A 125 -0.07 -2.51 0.66
CA TYR A 125 0.66 -3.14 -0.44
C TYR A 125 1.90 -3.89 0.06
N LEU A 126 2.74 -3.20 0.82
CA LEU A 126 4.02 -3.75 1.29
C LEU A 126 3.82 -4.88 2.30
N HIS A 127 2.80 -4.78 3.16
CA HIS A 127 2.46 -5.82 4.13
C HIS A 127 1.94 -7.08 3.43
N SER A 128 0.99 -6.96 2.49
CA SER A 128 0.51 -8.10 1.71
C SER A 128 1.63 -8.77 0.93
N PHE A 129 2.46 -7.98 0.24
CA PHE A 129 3.61 -8.50 -0.50
C PHE A 129 4.59 -9.24 0.42
N TRP A 130 4.90 -8.68 1.58
CA TRP A 130 5.76 -9.33 2.56
C TRP A 130 5.18 -10.66 3.05
N THR A 131 3.88 -10.68 3.36
CA THR A 131 3.17 -11.90 3.80
C THR A 131 3.21 -12.96 2.71
N GLU A 132 2.98 -12.60 1.45
CA GLU A 132 3.08 -13.53 0.31
C GLU A 132 4.49 -14.09 0.16
N CYS A 133 5.54 -13.27 0.21
CA CYS A 133 6.92 -13.76 0.14
C CYS A 133 7.28 -14.74 1.27
N MET A 134 6.64 -14.60 2.45
CA MET A 134 6.88 -15.45 3.61
C MET A 134 6.03 -16.73 3.61
N THR A 135 4.95 -16.77 2.82
CA THR A 135 3.94 -17.85 2.91
C THR A 135 3.76 -18.63 1.62
N LEU A 136 4.08 -18.03 0.47
CA LEU A 136 3.86 -18.61 -0.85
C LEU A 136 5.20 -18.93 -1.55
N PRO A 137 5.25 -20.00 -2.36
CA PRO A 137 6.38 -20.23 -3.24
C PRO A 137 6.54 -19.08 -4.26
N PRO A 138 7.76 -18.77 -4.74
CA PRO A 138 8.03 -17.67 -5.66
C PRO A 138 7.14 -17.63 -6.91
N ASP A 139 6.84 -18.80 -7.49
CA ASP A 139 5.99 -18.91 -8.68
C ASP A 139 4.51 -18.57 -8.42
N TYR A 140 4.11 -18.55 -7.14
CA TYR A 140 2.78 -18.16 -6.68
C TYR A 140 2.74 -16.72 -6.15
N ILE A 141 3.89 -16.05 -6.03
CA ILE A 141 3.98 -14.61 -5.76
C ILE A 141 3.56 -13.87 -7.02
N THR A 142 2.26 -13.89 -7.27
CA THR A 142 1.67 -13.02 -8.27
C THR A 142 1.48 -11.66 -7.63
N SER A 143 1.78 -10.59 -8.35
CA SER A 143 1.33 -9.24 -7.99
C SER A 143 -0.21 -9.09 -7.97
N ILE A 144 -0.97 -10.19 -7.94
CA ILE A 144 -2.43 -10.28 -8.10
C ILE A 144 -3.11 -10.64 -6.77
N SER A 145 -2.39 -11.20 -5.80
CA SER A 145 -2.88 -11.41 -4.43
C SER A 145 -2.97 -10.11 -3.60
N LEU A 146 -2.66 -8.97 -4.25
CA LEU A 146 -3.09 -7.62 -3.89
C LEU A 146 -4.59 -7.60 -3.60
N PHE A 147 -4.97 -7.62 -2.32
CA PHE A 147 -6.30 -7.29 -1.82
C PHE A 147 -7.43 -7.61 -2.81
N PHE A 148 -7.86 -8.87 -2.80
CA PHE A 148 -9.05 -9.36 -3.47
C PHE A 148 -10.00 -8.26 -4.03
N PRO A 149 -10.28 -8.25 -5.36
CA PRO A 149 -9.55 -9.04 -6.35
C PRO A 149 -9.34 -8.33 -7.69
N MET A 150 -8.76 -9.10 -8.61
CA MET A 150 -9.15 -9.37 -10.01
C MET A 150 -10.52 -8.90 -10.55
N PHE A 151 -11.30 -8.09 -9.84
CA PHE A 151 -12.43 -7.32 -10.31
C PHE A 151 -11.97 -5.89 -10.58
N PRO A 152 -11.83 -5.49 -11.87
CA PRO A 152 -11.62 -4.11 -12.26
C PRO A 152 -12.54 -3.11 -11.54
N ALA A 153 -13.72 -3.54 -11.11
CA ALA A 153 -14.66 -2.75 -10.33
C ALA A 153 -14.14 -2.30 -8.95
N PHE A 154 -13.36 -3.12 -8.23
CA PHE A 154 -12.81 -2.73 -6.93
C PHE A 154 -11.71 -1.68 -7.10
N ASN A 155 -10.78 -1.90 -8.03
CA ASN A 155 -9.73 -0.93 -8.34
C ASN A 155 -10.31 0.37 -8.93
N ALA A 156 -11.36 0.28 -9.73
CA ALA A 156 -12.10 1.46 -10.19
C ALA A 156 -12.76 2.20 -9.02
N ALA A 157 -13.37 1.50 -8.06
CA ALA A 157 -13.96 2.11 -6.88
C ALA A 157 -12.89 2.83 -6.03
N LEU A 158 -11.75 2.18 -5.77
CA LEU A 158 -10.62 2.80 -5.07
C LEU A 158 -10.12 4.05 -5.81
N ALA A 159 -9.85 3.93 -7.11
CA ALA A 159 -9.39 5.06 -7.92
C ALA A 159 -10.40 6.21 -7.96
N LEU A 160 -11.70 5.92 -8.09
CA LEU A 160 -12.76 6.92 -8.09
C LEU A 160 -12.93 7.58 -6.73
N SER A 161 -12.88 6.83 -5.62
CA SER A 161 -12.93 7.39 -4.26
C SER A 161 -11.71 8.25 -3.95
N CYS A 162 -10.53 7.85 -4.43
CA CYS A 162 -9.34 8.69 -4.39
C CYS A 162 -9.57 10.00 -5.17
N VAL A 163 -9.98 9.91 -6.44
CA VAL A 163 -10.26 11.10 -7.28
C VAL A 163 -11.31 12.02 -6.64
N GLU A 164 -12.39 11.46 -6.09
CA GLU A 164 -13.40 12.20 -5.33
C GLU A 164 -12.75 12.98 -4.19
N LEU A 165 -11.98 12.32 -3.32
CA LEU A 165 -11.29 12.97 -2.21
C LEU A 165 -10.35 14.10 -2.68
N PHE A 166 -9.67 13.93 -3.83
CA PHE A 166 -8.76 14.95 -4.35
C PHE A 166 -9.51 16.19 -4.82
N LEU A 167 -10.56 15.98 -5.62
CA LEU A 167 -11.37 17.06 -6.15
C LEU A 167 -12.06 17.82 -5.01
N GLU A 168 -12.53 17.09 -4.00
CA GLU A 168 -13.16 17.69 -2.82
C GLU A 168 -12.18 18.49 -1.97
N TRP A 169 -10.99 17.95 -1.71
CA TRP A 169 -9.92 18.69 -1.02
C TRP A 169 -9.52 19.95 -1.78
N ARG A 170 -9.34 19.83 -3.11
CA ARG A 170 -8.76 20.90 -3.92
C ARG A 170 -9.73 22.05 -4.21
N TYR A 171 -11.03 21.74 -4.37
CA TYR A 171 -12.03 22.70 -4.84
C TYR A 171 -13.10 23.04 -3.79
N PHE A 172 -13.26 22.22 -2.74
CA PHE A 172 -14.27 22.43 -1.69
C PHE A 172 -13.72 22.17 -0.27
N PRO A 173 -12.54 22.72 0.10
CA PRO A 173 -11.87 22.38 1.35
C PRO A 173 -12.72 22.69 2.60
N GLU A 174 -13.53 23.75 2.55
CA GLU A 174 -14.43 24.17 3.64
C GLU A 174 -15.61 23.22 3.90
N ASN A 175 -15.98 22.36 2.95
CA ASN A 175 -17.23 21.58 3.01
C ASN A 175 -17.06 20.17 3.60
N LYS A 176 -15.86 19.61 3.63
CA LYS A 176 -15.68 18.17 3.95
C LYS A 176 -14.50 17.80 4.84
N VAL A 177 -13.60 18.72 5.17
CA VAL A 177 -12.35 18.33 5.85
C VAL A 177 -12.42 18.65 7.33
N TRP A 178 -13.19 17.85 8.05
CA TRP A 178 -13.05 17.78 9.51
C TRP A 178 -11.75 17.05 9.80
N GLY A 179 -10.64 17.78 9.97
CA GLY A 179 -9.33 17.17 10.22
C GLY A 179 -9.37 16.11 11.33
N ILE A 180 -10.18 16.33 12.37
CA ILE A 180 -10.45 15.35 13.43
C ILE A 180 -11.03 14.04 12.88
N ALA A 181 -12.03 14.09 11.99
CA ALA A 181 -12.63 12.90 11.40
C ALA A 181 -11.63 12.14 10.52
N VAL A 182 -10.76 12.86 9.80
CA VAL A 182 -9.67 12.26 9.00
C VAL A 182 -8.71 11.48 9.91
N PHE A 183 -8.28 12.06 11.04
CA PHE A 183 -7.39 11.36 11.98
C PHE A 183 -8.08 10.18 12.68
N ILE A 184 -9.37 10.29 13.01
CA ILE A 184 -10.13 9.15 13.53
C ILE A 184 -10.17 8.03 12.50
N GLY A 185 -10.47 8.34 11.24
CA GLY A 185 -10.43 7.37 10.14
C GLY A 185 -9.07 6.70 10.01
N GLY A 186 -7.99 7.48 9.94
CA GLY A 186 -6.61 6.96 9.88
C GLY A 186 -6.24 6.11 11.10
N GLY A 187 -6.69 6.48 12.30
CA GLY A 187 -6.50 5.69 13.51
C GLY A 187 -7.24 4.35 13.46
N LEU A 188 -8.49 4.32 13.01
CA LEU A 188 -9.26 3.09 12.84
C LEU A 188 -8.63 2.18 11.79
N MET A 189 -8.15 2.75 10.69
CA MET A 189 -7.42 2.03 9.64
C MET A 189 -6.14 1.39 10.19
N ALA A 190 -5.33 2.14 10.94
CA ALA A 190 -4.12 1.61 11.59
C ALA A 190 -4.43 0.51 12.61
N CYS A 191 -5.50 0.67 13.40
CA CYS A 191 -5.96 -0.39 14.31
C CYS A 191 -6.41 -1.64 13.56
N GLY A 192 -7.14 -1.50 12.45
CA GLY A 192 -7.54 -2.61 11.59
C GLY A 192 -6.32 -3.39 11.08
N GLU A 193 -5.31 -2.69 10.58
CA GLU A 193 -4.06 -3.32 10.14
C GLU A 193 -3.29 -3.99 11.26
N GLY A 194 -3.21 -3.35 12.42
CA GLY A 194 -2.59 -3.96 13.60
C GLY A 194 -3.26 -5.28 13.99
N LEU A 195 -4.60 -5.36 13.87
CA LEU A 195 -5.34 -6.60 14.12
C LEU A 195 -5.05 -7.66 13.06
N ILE A 196 -5.04 -7.30 11.77
CA ILE A 196 -4.72 -8.22 10.66
C ILE A 196 -3.30 -8.77 10.81
N ALA A 197 -2.32 -7.92 11.12
CA ALA A 197 -0.93 -8.32 11.29
C ALA A 197 -0.70 -9.23 12.53
N SER A 198 -1.63 -9.24 13.48
CA SER A 198 -1.54 -10.05 14.71
C SER A 198 -2.30 -11.37 14.65
N ALA A 199 -3.11 -11.57 13.61
CA ALA A 199 -3.94 -12.76 13.41
C ALA A 199 -3.16 -13.85 12.66
#